data_AF-A0A1E7FCI2-F1
#
_entry.id   AF-A0A1E7FCI2-F1
#
_cell.length_a   1.000
_cell.length_b   1.000
_cell.length_c   1.000
_cell.angle_alpha   90.00
_cell.angle_beta   90.00
_cell.angle_gamma   90.00
#
_symmetry.space_group_name_H-M   'P 1'
#
loop_
_entity.id
_entity.type
_entity.pdbx_description
1 polymer ?
#
loop_
_entity_poly.entity_id
_entity_poly.type
_entity_poly.pdbx_seq_one_letter_code
_entity_poly.pdbx_strand_id
1 'polypeptide(L)'
;MIFYYWTSYALVDLFHKIKERKGFEKTVFNKNLPTMVVAKAAKATKANKSKASAKHSKSSYSGGASQCLLDVIATLMTEPKFSSSSFIPREKIDAYMKLQGISGASTIRKAVAKSKKDDLIVVEGKTVALTEKGMNNSNRLAHMSSNSNEEYQKKKIDDAKLNTKMRMLLDYLKDGKAYSKTELLTELDMTANSTWRNMIAKLKNEGFIKIKTTLIELSDEMFPLGRE
;
A
#
# COMPACT_ATOMS: atom_id res chain seq x y z
N MET A 1 -44.57 -29.26 -28.79
CA MET A 1 -45.30 -29.13 -27.51
C MET A 1 -44.76 -30.19 -26.57
N ILE A 2 -44.32 -29.76 -25.39
CA ILE A 2 -44.13 -30.54 -24.15
C ILE A 2 -43.09 -31.66 -24.19
N PHE A 3 -41.86 -31.35 -23.78
CA PHE A 3 -40.98 -32.34 -23.15
C PHE A 3 -40.03 -31.70 -22.11
N TYR A 4 -40.20 -32.16 -20.87
CA TYR A 4 -39.25 -32.20 -19.75
C TYR A 4 -38.84 -30.93 -18.99
N TYR A 5 -39.78 -30.43 -18.17
CA TYR A 5 -39.48 -29.89 -16.84
C TYR A 5 -39.32 -31.07 -15.87
N TRP A 6 -38.11 -31.55 -15.55
CA TRP A 6 -37.95 -32.55 -14.46
C TRP A 6 -36.56 -32.63 -13.81
N THR A 7 -35.77 -31.55 -13.79
CA THR A 7 -34.42 -31.56 -13.16
C THR A 7 -34.29 -30.71 -11.89
N SER A 8 -35.36 -30.08 -11.40
CA SER A 8 -35.24 -29.11 -10.28
C SER A 8 -35.35 -29.66 -8.86
N TYR A 9 -35.64 -30.95 -8.64
CA TYR A 9 -35.88 -31.46 -7.27
C TYR A 9 -34.68 -32.15 -6.60
N ALA A 10 -33.57 -32.42 -7.30
CA ALA A 10 -32.42 -33.11 -6.72
C ALA A 10 -31.41 -32.20 -5.98
N LEU A 11 -31.49 -30.87 -6.17
CA LEU A 11 -30.50 -29.92 -5.60
C LEU A 11 -30.90 -29.33 -4.24
N VAL A 12 -32.18 -29.43 -3.85
CA VAL A 12 -32.66 -28.84 -2.58
C VAL A 12 -32.32 -29.74 -1.38
N ASP A 13 -32.31 -31.06 -1.56
CA ASP A 13 -32.02 -32.00 -0.47
C ASP A 13 -30.55 -32.03 -0.02
N LEU A 14 -29.62 -31.59 -0.87
CA LEU A 14 -28.20 -31.50 -0.49
C LEU A 14 -27.93 -30.31 0.46
N PHE A 15 -28.77 -29.28 0.42
CA PHE A 15 -28.59 -28.07 1.24
C PHE A 15 -29.11 -28.22 2.67
N HIS A 16 -30.05 -29.13 2.95
CA HIS A 16 -30.48 -29.41 4.31
C HIS A 16 -29.51 -30.29 5.10
N LYS A 17 -28.76 -31.17 4.42
CA LYS A 17 -27.83 -32.09 5.08
C LYS A 17 -26.53 -31.46 5.61
N ILE A 18 -26.23 -30.21 5.24
CA ILE A 18 -25.02 -29.49 5.69
C ILE A 18 -25.29 -28.65 6.95
N LYS A 19 -26.56 -28.35 7.28
CA LYS A 19 -26.89 -27.46 8.40
C LYS A 19 -26.84 -28.13 9.78
N GLU A 20 -26.78 -29.46 9.84
CA GLU A 20 -26.79 -30.23 11.11
C GLU A 20 -25.40 -30.49 11.74
N ARG A 21 -24.29 -30.07 11.11
CA ARG A 21 -22.93 -30.32 11.64
C ARG A 21 -22.30 -29.17 12.43
N LYS A 22 -23.09 -28.30 13.07
CA LYS A 22 -22.59 -27.19 13.91
C LYS A 22 -23.06 -27.23 15.37
N GLY A 23 -23.15 -28.43 15.95
CA GLY A 23 -23.51 -28.63 17.36
C GLY A 23 -22.57 -29.61 18.05
N PHE A 24 -21.32 -29.20 18.31
CA PHE A 24 -20.29 -29.91 19.10
C PHE A 24 -19.21 -28.83 19.36
N GLU A 25 -18.81 -28.36 20.55
CA GLU A 25 -18.91 -28.81 21.93
C GLU A 25 -18.97 -27.56 22.84
N LYS A 26 -19.88 -27.56 23.83
CA LYS A 26 -19.84 -26.71 25.02
C LYS A 26 -19.89 -27.66 26.20
N THR A 27 -18.85 -27.67 27.04
CA THR A 27 -18.72 -28.14 28.44
C THR A 27 -17.36 -28.81 28.61
N VAL A 28 -16.55 -28.71 29.67
CA VAL A 28 -16.62 -28.21 31.06
C VAL A 28 -15.14 -28.27 31.56
N PHE A 29 -14.87 -27.75 32.78
CA PHE A 29 -13.63 -27.76 33.58
C PHE A 29 -12.95 -26.38 33.65
N ASN A 30 -12.67 -25.78 34.81
CA ASN A 30 -12.91 -26.16 36.20
C ASN A 30 -12.77 -24.88 37.04
N LYS A 31 -13.62 -24.68 38.05
CA LYS A 31 -13.49 -23.60 39.03
C LYS A 31 -12.74 -24.14 40.26
N ASN A 32 -11.93 -23.26 40.85
CA ASN A 32 -11.45 -23.27 42.23
C ASN A 32 -10.29 -24.21 42.60
N LEU A 33 -9.12 -23.62 42.81
CA LEU A 33 -8.14 -24.05 43.81
C LEU A 33 -7.62 -22.82 44.55
N PRO A 34 -7.59 -22.82 45.91
CA PRO A 34 -7.14 -21.69 46.70
C PRO A 34 -5.61 -21.61 46.84
N THR A 35 -5.18 -20.37 47.01
CA THR A 35 -3.92 -19.80 47.51
C THR A 35 -2.94 -20.71 48.27
N MET A 36 -1.66 -20.59 47.91
CA MET A 36 -0.56 -20.58 48.89
C MET A 36 0.45 -19.48 48.54
N VAL A 37 0.60 -18.54 49.47
CA VAL A 37 1.69 -17.56 49.53
C VAL A 37 2.91 -18.28 50.08
N VAL A 38 4.00 -18.31 49.32
CA VAL A 38 5.35 -18.55 49.87
C VAL A 38 6.30 -17.53 49.24
N ALA A 39 6.78 -16.61 50.07
CA ALA A 39 7.86 -15.71 49.74
C ALA A 39 9.20 -16.45 49.83
N LYS A 40 10.07 -16.33 48.82
CA LYS A 40 11.50 -16.03 49.03
C LYS A 40 12.24 -15.74 47.73
N ALA A 41 13.19 -14.82 47.85
CA ALA A 41 13.94 -14.15 46.81
C ALA A 41 14.84 -15.06 45.97
N ALA A 42 14.99 -14.70 44.69
CA ALA A 42 16.26 -14.73 43.99
C ALA A 42 16.24 -13.69 42.85
N LYS A 43 17.12 -12.70 42.93
CA LYS A 43 17.42 -11.73 41.88
C LYS A 43 17.98 -12.52 40.68
N ALA A 44 17.15 -12.81 39.70
CA ALA A 44 17.60 -13.23 38.38
C ALA A 44 17.87 -11.97 37.55
N THR A 45 19.15 -11.66 37.36
CA THR A 45 19.63 -10.71 36.37
C THR A 45 19.06 -11.09 35.00
N LYS A 46 18.02 -10.37 34.56
CA LYS A 46 17.56 -10.43 33.18
C LYS A 46 18.72 -9.98 32.29
N ALA A 47 19.38 -10.94 31.66
CA ALA A 47 20.22 -10.68 30.51
C ALA A 47 19.36 -9.94 29.47
N ASN A 48 19.64 -8.67 29.26
CA ASN A 48 19.14 -7.91 28.12
C ASN A 48 19.67 -8.62 26.86
N LYS A 49 18.90 -9.57 26.34
CA LYS A 49 18.99 -9.95 24.93
C LYS A 49 18.64 -8.69 24.16
N SER A 50 19.65 -7.93 23.79
CA SER A 50 19.57 -6.92 22.75
C SER A 50 18.97 -7.62 21.54
N LYS A 51 17.66 -7.40 21.32
CA LYS A 51 17.06 -7.64 20.03
C LYS A 51 17.83 -6.74 19.08
N ALA A 52 18.78 -7.30 18.36
CA ALA A 52 19.33 -6.71 17.16
C ALA A 52 18.12 -6.43 16.26
N SER A 53 17.63 -5.19 16.30
CA SER A 53 16.64 -4.73 15.35
C SER A 53 17.30 -4.89 13.99
N ALA A 54 16.80 -5.84 13.20
CA ALA A 54 17.16 -5.95 11.80
C ALA A 54 17.05 -4.54 11.21
N LYS A 55 18.20 -3.96 10.83
CA LYS A 55 18.26 -2.71 10.09
C LYS A 55 17.57 -3.00 8.76
N HIS A 56 16.26 -2.77 8.70
CA HIS A 56 15.61 -2.50 7.43
C HIS A 56 16.40 -1.36 6.81
N SER A 57 16.96 -1.63 5.62
CA SER A 57 17.65 -0.67 4.79
C SER A 57 16.72 0.54 4.59
N LYS A 58 16.89 1.56 5.42
CA LYS A 58 16.26 2.85 5.19
C LYS A 58 16.94 3.43 3.96
N SER A 59 16.19 3.63 2.90
CA SER A 59 16.59 4.51 1.80
C SER A 59 17.17 5.78 2.41
N SER A 60 18.45 6.01 2.14
CA SER A 60 19.28 7.04 2.76
C SER A 60 18.87 8.41 2.22
N TYR A 61 17.86 9.02 2.83
CA TYR A 61 17.55 10.41 2.63
C TYR A 61 18.24 11.22 3.74
N SER A 62 19.20 12.08 3.38
CA SER A 62 20.12 12.72 4.33
C SER A 62 19.49 13.80 5.22
N GLY A 63 18.29 14.32 4.89
CA GLY A 63 17.60 15.39 5.65
C GLY A 63 16.35 14.95 6.45
N GLY A 64 16.01 13.65 6.46
CA GLY A 64 14.74 13.14 7.01
C GLY A 64 13.47 13.60 6.27
N ALA A 65 12.30 13.11 6.70
CA ALA A 65 11.03 13.34 5.98
C ALA A 65 10.60 14.82 5.87
N SER A 66 11.00 15.68 6.81
CA SER A 66 10.68 17.11 6.79
C SER A 66 11.41 17.86 5.68
N GLN A 67 12.68 17.55 5.43
CA GLN A 67 13.41 18.18 4.33
C GLN A 67 12.86 17.69 2.97
N CYS A 68 12.54 16.40 2.87
CA CYS A 68 11.94 15.84 1.65
C CYS A 68 10.61 16.51 1.32
N LEU A 69 9.80 16.81 2.34
CA LEU A 69 8.56 17.57 2.20
C LEU A 69 8.82 18.96 1.61
N LEU A 70 9.82 19.69 2.11
CA LEU A 70 10.14 21.04 1.61
C LEU A 70 10.62 21.00 0.16
N ASP A 71 11.50 20.04 -0.16
CA ASP A 71 12.02 19.87 -1.52
C ASP A 71 10.87 19.56 -2.50
N VAL A 72 9.97 18.64 -2.14
CA VAL A 72 8.78 18.30 -2.94
C VAL A 72 7.89 19.52 -3.19
N ILE A 73 7.60 20.31 -2.15
CA ILE A 73 6.75 21.49 -2.31
C ILE A 73 7.45 22.54 -3.19
N ALA A 74 8.75 22.77 -2.97
CA ALA A 74 9.53 23.76 -3.72
C ALA A 74 9.58 23.42 -5.21
N THR A 75 9.69 22.13 -5.50
CA THR A 75 9.67 21.58 -6.84
C THR A 75 8.30 21.72 -7.51
N LEU A 76 7.22 21.35 -6.81
CA LEU A 76 5.86 21.50 -7.33
C LEU A 76 5.49 22.95 -7.63
N MET A 77 6.02 23.91 -6.85
CA MET A 77 5.83 25.35 -7.12
C MET A 77 6.54 25.82 -8.40
N THR A 78 7.60 25.15 -8.83
CA THR A 78 8.30 25.45 -10.09
C THR A 78 7.61 24.87 -11.31
N GLU A 79 6.69 23.91 -11.15
CA GLU A 79 5.98 23.35 -12.30
C GLU A 79 5.03 24.41 -12.89
N PRO A 80 5.02 24.60 -14.22
CA PRO A 80 4.21 25.63 -14.88
C PRO A 80 2.70 25.43 -14.66
N LYS A 81 2.27 24.19 -14.38
CA LYS A 81 0.88 23.85 -14.04
C LYS A 81 0.41 24.45 -12.70
N PHE A 82 1.33 24.77 -11.78
CA PHE A 82 1.02 25.31 -10.44
C PHE A 82 1.62 26.68 -10.19
N SER A 83 2.41 27.22 -11.12
CA SER A 83 3.07 28.51 -10.97
C SER A 83 2.09 29.67 -10.75
N SER A 84 0.82 29.51 -11.15
CA SER A 84 -0.26 30.49 -10.92
C SER A 84 -0.89 30.41 -9.52
N SER A 85 -0.67 29.35 -8.75
CA SER A 85 -1.23 29.18 -7.41
C SER A 85 -0.13 28.97 -6.38
N SER A 86 0.04 29.92 -5.44
CA SER A 86 0.99 29.80 -4.32
C SER A 86 0.70 28.65 -3.36
N PHE A 87 -0.40 27.92 -3.56
CA PHE A 87 -0.91 26.88 -2.68
C PHE A 87 -1.04 25.56 -3.43
N ILE A 88 -0.40 24.52 -2.91
CA ILE A 88 -0.41 23.18 -3.49
C ILE A 88 -1.34 22.27 -2.68
N PRO A 89 -2.23 21.50 -3.33
CA PRO A 89 -3.06 20.51 -2.65
C PRO A 89 -2.22 19.45 -1.92
N ARG A 90 -2.58 19.16 -0.68
CA ARG A 90 -1.90 18.16 0.16
C ARG A 90 -1.87 16.76 -0.45
N GLU A 91 -2.91 16.40 -1.18
CA GLU A 91 -3.02 15.09 -1.86
C GLU A 91 -1.88 14.88 -2.86
N LYS A 92 -1.47 15.93 -3.58
CA LYS A 92 -0.33 15.88 -4.51
C LYS A 92 0.98 15.75 -3.78
N ILE A 93 1.16 16.52 -2.71
CA ILE A 93 2.37 16.45 -1.87
C ILE A 93 2.53 15.04 -1.30
N ASP A 94 1.45 14.45 -0.76
CA ASP A 94 1.45 13.10 -0.22
C ASP A 94 1.81 12.05 -1.30
N ALA A 95 1.36 12.25 -2.54
CA ALA A 95 1.72 11.39 -3.67
C ALA A 95 3.21 11.48 -4.02
N TYR A 96 3.77 12.69 -4.15
CA TYR A 96 5.19 12.89 -4.42
C TYR A 96 6.08 12.43 -3.25
N MET A 97 5.66 12.61 -2.00
CA MET A 97 6.37 12.06 -0.83
C MET A 97 6.45 10.53 -0.88
N LYS A 98 5.40 9.86 -1.37
CA LYS A 98 5.42 8.40 -1.58
C LYS A 98 6.38 8.00 -2.70
N LEU A 99 6.51 8.80 -3.78
CA LEU A 99 7.52 8.59 -4.84
C LEU A 99 8.94 8.55 -4.26
N GLN A 100 9.21 9.44 -3.32
CA GLN A 100 10.48 9.54 -2.62
C GLN A 100 10.72 8.44 -1.57
N GLY A 101 9.80 7.48 -1.44
CA GLY A 101 9.90 6.34 -0.53
C GLY A 101 9.36 6.62 0.88
N ILE A 102 8.72 7.76 1.11
CA ILE A 102 8.09 8.10 2.40
C ILE A 102 6.60 7.74 2.31
N SER A 103 6.28 6.48 2.58
CA SER A 103 4.90 5.95 2.47
C SER A 103 4.07 6.06 3.76
N GLY A 104 4.70 6.38 4.89
CA GLY A 104 4.02 6.42 6.18
C GLY A 104 3.17 7.69 6.38
N ALA A 105 1.84 7.56 6.38
CA ALA A 105 0.94 8.70 6.65
C ALA A 105 1.24 9.43 7.98
N SER A 106 1.61 8.67 9.02
CA SER A 106 2.06 9.24 10.30
C SER A 106 3.35 10.05 10.16
N THR A 107 4.30 9.56 9.36
CA THR A 107 5.57 10.22 9.07
C THR A 107 5.35 11.53 8.32
N ILE A 108 4.50 11.52 7.28
CA ILE A 108 4.17 12.72 6.51
C ILE A 108 3.46 13.75 7.40
N ARG A 109 2.48 13.33 8.21
CA ARG A 109 1.81 14.23 9.17
C ARG A 109 2.77 14.87 10.16
N LYS A 110 3.72 14.10 10.70
CA LYS A 110 4.77 14.63 11.60
C LYS A 110 5.69 15.59 10.87
N ALA A 111 6.04 15.31 9.62
CA ALA A 111 6.86 16.19 8.80
C ALA A 111 6.17 17.55 8.59
N VAL A 112 4.89 17.53 8.20
CA VAL A 112 4.06 18.75 8.03
C VAL A 112 3.95 19.52 9.35
N ALA A 113 3.64 18.83 10.46
CA ALA A 113 3.50 19.48 11.76
C ALA A 113 4.81 20.15 12.21
N LYS A 114 5.96 19.49 11.96
CA LYS A 114 7.28 20.05 12.26
C LYS A 114 7.59 21.26 11.37
N SER A 115 7.45 21.14 10.05
CA SER A 115 7.73 22.24 9.13
C SER A 115 6.81 23.45 9.35
N LYS A 116 5.58 23.23 9.82
CA LYS A 116 4.68 24.30 10.26
C LYS A 116 5.15 24.97 11.54
N LYS A 117 5.61 24.19 12.53
CA LYS A 117 6.14 24.71 13.79
C LYS A 117 7.41 25.55 13.58
N ASP A 118 8.22 25.19 12.58
CA ASP A 118 9.47 25.86 12.23
C ASP A 118 9.25 27.06 11.25
N ASP A 119 7.99 27.45 10.99
CA ASP A 119 7.60 28.51 10.05
C ASP A 119 8.15 28.36 8.62
N LEU A 120 8.38 27.12 8.19
CA LEU A 120 8.87 26.80 6.84
C LEU A 120 7.73 26.65 5.84
N ILE A 121 6.53 26.29 6.31
CA ILE A 121 5.33 26.14 5.48
C ILE A 121 4.12 26.82 6.12
N VAL A 122 3.21 27.28 5.27
CA VAL A 122 1.86 27.72 5.64
C VAL A 122 0.88 26.63 5.22
N VAL A 123 -0.05 26.27 6.10
CA VAL A 123 -1.06 25.24 5.84
C VAL A 123 -2.44 25.88 5.97
N GLU A 124 -3.17 25.95 4.86
CA GLU A 124 -4.54 26.48 4.79
C GLU A 124 -5.51 25.37 4.38
N GLY A 125 -6.21 24.81 5.36
CA GLY A 125 -7.15 23.70 5.12
C GLY A 125 -6.47 22.48 4.47
N LYS A 126 -6.74 22.27 3.17
CA LYS A 126 -6.21 21.15 2.37
C LYS A 126 -5.02 21.54 1.49
N THR A 127 -4.56 22.78 1.52
CA THR A 127 -3.43 23.25 0.72
C THR A 127 -2.24 23.63 1.61
N VAL A 128 -1.06 23.61 1.01
CA VAL A 128 0.22 23.94 1.65
C VAL A 128 1.01 24.88 0.74
N ALA A 129 1.59 25.92 1.33
CA ALA A 129 2.50 26.85 0.68
C ALA A 129 3.85 26.88 1.40
N LEU A 130 4.93 27.18 0.69
CA LEU A 130 6.23 27.48 1.29
C LEU A 130 6.29 28.95 1.70
N THR A 131 6.92 29.20 2.85
CA THR A 131 7.37 30.56 3.21
C THR A 131 8.70 30.85 2.52
N GLU A 132 9.15 32.10 2.54
CA GLU A 132 10.50 32.47 2.08
C GLU A 132 11.59 31.68 2.80
N LYS A 133 11.43 31.47 4.12
CA LYS A 133 12.33 30.64 4.93
C LYS A 133 12.34 29.18 4.48
N GLY A 134 11.16 28.63 4.16
CA GLY A 134 11.02 27.29 3.62
C GLY A 134 11.71 27.13 2.26
N MET A 135 11.56 28.13 1.39
CA MET A 135 12.17 28.13 0.06
C MET A 135 13.71 28.12 0.15
N ASN A 136 14.28 28.97 1.01
CA ASN A 136 15.73 29.03 1.22
C ASN A 136 16.31 27.76 1.85
N ASN A 137 15.52 27.06 2.66
CA ASN A 137 15.92 25.78 3.24
C ASN A 137 15.69 24.58 2.32
N SER A 138 14.95 24.74 1.22
CA SER A 138 14.71 23.65 0.27
C SER A 138 15.91 23.40 -0.64
N ASN A 139 16.25 22.14 -0.86
CA ASN A 139 17.27 21.74 -1.83
C ASN A 139 16.59 21.27 -3.12
N ARG A 140 16.30 22.23 -4.00
CA ARG A 140 15.60 22.02 -5.29
C ARG A 140 16.25 20.98 -6.21
N LEU A 141 17.55 20.73 -6.06
CA LEU A 141 18.33 19.90 -6.98
C LEU A 141 18.47 18.44 -6.55
N ALA A 142 18.14 18.10 -5.30
CA ALA A 142 18.55 16.81 -4.75
C ALA A 142 17.60 15.63 -5.06
N HIS A 143 16.35 15.85 -5.52
CA HIS A 143 15.32 14.79 -5.41
C HIS A 143 14.43 14.54 -6.63
N MET A 144 14.69 15.13 -7.79
CA MET A 144 13.96 14.81 -9.02
C MET A 144 14.64 13.66 -9.78
N SER A 145 14.94 12.54 -9.11
CA SER A 145 15.07 11.30 -9.89
C SER A 145 13.65 10.89 -10.23
N SER A 146 13.25 11.16 -11.47
CA SER A 146 12.18 10.44 -12.17
C SER A 146 10.73 10.92 -11.93
N ASN A 147 10.30 11.90 -12.72
CA ASN A 147 8.97 12.55 -12.63
C ASN A 147 7.86 11.86 -13.45
N SER A 148 8.08 10.64 -13.93
CA SER A 148 7.05 9.92 -14.67
C SER A 148 6.34 8.88 -13.80
N ASN A 149 5.04 8.67 -14.07
CA ASN A 149 4.30 7.53 -13.51
C ASN A 149 5.02 6.20 -13.82
N GLU A 150 5.64 6.08 -15.00
CA GLU A 150 6.35 4.87 -15.44
C GLU A 150 7.54 4.53 -14.55
N GLU A 151 8.37 5.51 -14.21
CA GLU A 151 9.53 5.27 -13.35
C GLU A 151 9.11 4.92 -11.92
N TYR A 152 8.01 5.50 -11.42
CA TYR A 152 7.44 5.09 -10.14
C TYR A 152 6.97 3.64 -10.16
N GLN A 153 6.24 3.26 -11.21
CA GLN A 153 5.78 1.88 -11.40
C GLN A 153 6.97 0.93 -11.41
N LYS A 154 8.01 1.24 -12.19
CA LYS A 154 9.23 0.45 -12.30
C LYS A 154 9.92 0.28 -10.94
N LYS A 155 10.11 1.37 -10.19
CA LYS A 155 10.71 1.33 -8.85
C LYS A 155 9.89 0.49 -7.87
N LYS A 156 8.56 0.65 -7.85
CA LYS A 156 7.67 -0.12 -6.98
C LYS A 156 7.66 -1.62 -7.35
N ILE A 157 7.74 -1.94 -8.64
CA ILE A 157 7.86 -3.31 -9.15
C ILE A 157 9.20 -3.95 -8.73
N ASP A 158 10.29 -3.19 -8.84
CA ASP A 158 11.63 -3.66 -8.47
C ASP A 158 11.75 -3.90 -6.95
N ASP A 159 11.17 -3.00 -6.13
CA ASP A 159 11.15 -3.13 -4.68
C ASP A 159 10.34 -4.35 -4.19
N ALA A 160 9.25 -4.70 -4.88
CA ALA A 160 8.34 -5.78 -4.47
C ALA A 160 8.86 -7.20 -4.76
N LYS A 161 10.04 -7.35 -5.37
CA LYS A 161 10.68 -8.65 -5.67
C LYS A 161 9.70 -9.62 -6.35
N LEU A 162 8.99 -9.12 -7.36
CA LEU A 162 7.97 -9.87 -8.09
C LEU A 162 8.59 -10.92 -9.02
N ASN A 163 7.87 -12.04 -9.20
CA ASN A 163 8.24 -13.09 -10.15
C ASN A 163 8.11 -12.58 -11.60
N THR A 164 8.87 -13.13 -12.54
CA THR A 164 8.94 -12.70 -13.94
C THR A 164 7.56 -12.60 -14.59
N LYS A 165 6.69 -13.60 -14.43
CA LYS A 165 5.32 -13.56 -14.99
C LYS A 165 4.45 -12.46 -14.39
N MET A 166 4.68 -12.09 -13.13
CA MET A 166 3.97 -10.97 -12.48
C MET A 166 4.46 -9.63 -13.01
N ARG A 167 5.77 -9.50 -13.26
CA ARG A 167 6.37 -8.31 -13.89
C ARG A 167 5.81 -8.12 -15.30
N MET A 168 5.82 -9.18 -16.12
CA MET A 168 5.25 -9.16 -17.46
C MET A 168 3.77 -8.75 -17.46
N LEU A 169 2.98 -9.25 -16.50
CA LEU A 169 1.58 -8.83 -16.35
C LEU A 169 1.47 -7.32 -16.08
N LEU A 170 2.29 -6.77 -15.18
CA LEU A 170 2.26 -5.35 -14.86
C LEU A 170 2.76 -4.48 -16.02
N ASP A 171 3.78 -4.94 -16.75
CA ASP A 171 4.28 -4.28 -17.95
C ASP A 171 3.22 -4.24 -19.06
N TYR A 172 2.36 -5.26 -19.17
CA TYR A 172 1.24 -5.27 -20.10
C TYR A 172 0.14 -4.29 -19.69
N LEU A 173 -0.12 -4.15 -18.38
CA LEU A 173 -1.14 -3.25 -17.83
C LEU A 173 -0.67 -1.79 -17.69
N LYS A 174 0.58 -1.47 -18.06
CA LYS A 174 1.18 -0.13 -17.88
C LYS A 174 0.43 0.98 -18.61
N ASP A 175 -0.29 0.62 -19.67
CA ASP A 175 -1.11 1.52 -20.47
C ASP A 175 -2.37 2.03 -19.72
N GLY A 176 -2.62 1.50 -18.51
CA GLY A 176 -3.73 1.90 -17.66
C GLY A 176 -5.09 1.37 -18.12
N LYS A 177 -5.14 0.53 -19.16
CA LYS A 177 -6.38 -0.08 -19.65
C LYS A 177 -6.78 -1.27 -18.79
N ALA A 178 -8.07 -1.61 -18.89
CA ALA A 178 -8.66 -2.75 -18.21
C ALA A 178 -8.76 -3.93 -19.17
N TYR A 179 -8.20 -5.07 -18.78
CA TYR A 179 -8.13 -6.27 -19.61
C TYR A 179 -8.90 -7.43 -18.98
N SER A 180 -9.45 -8.29 -19.84
CA SER A 180 -10.11 -9.52 -19.40
C SER A 180 -9.10 -10.57 -18.93
N LYS A 181 -9.54 -11.49 -18.09
CA LYS A 181 -8.72 -12.63 -17.67
C LYS A 181 -8.23 -13.46 -18.88
N THR A 182 -9.07 -13.65 -19.89
CA THR A 182 -8.76 -14.48 -21.06
C THR A 182 -7.64 -13.87 -21.89
N GLU A 183 -7.67 -12.56 -22.15
CA GLU A 183 -6.62 -11.86 -22.89
C GLU A 183 -5.27 -11.96 -22.16
N LEU A 184 -5.28 -11.72 -20.84
CA LEU A 184 -4.05 -11.75 -20.04
C LEU A 184 -3.46 -13.16 -19.91
N LEU A 185 -4.28 -14.21 -19.89
CA LEU A 185 -3.79 -15.59 -19.86
C LEU A 185 -3.13 -16.00 -21.18
N THR A 186 -3.70 -15.55 -22.31
CA THR A 186 -3.13 -15.77 -23.64
C THR A 186 -1.79 -15.05 -23.79
N GLU A 187 -1.71 -13.79 -23.39
CA GLU A 187 -0.48 -12.99 -23.49
C GLU A 187 0.66 -13.55 -22.62
N LEU A 188 0.33 -14.04 -21.43
CA LEU A 188 1.32 -14.58 -20.49
C LEU A 188 1.67 -16.05 -20.73
N ASP A 189 1.06 -16.69 -21.74
CA ASP A 189 1.18 -18.12 -22.01
C ASP A 189 0.98 -18.97 -20.74
N MET A 190 -0.16 -18.75 -20.08
CA MET A 190 -0.50 -19.41 -18.81
C MET A 190 -1.73 -20.29 -18.96
N THR A 191 -1.56 -21.60 -18.75
CA THR A 191 -2.67 -22.58 -18.78
C THR A 191 -3.19 -22.94 -17.39
N ALA A 192 -2.35 -22.86 -16.36
CA ALA A 192 -2.69 -23.26 -14.99
C ALA A 192 -3.48 -22.18 -14.22
N ASN A 193 -4.77 -22.45 -13.99
CA ASN A 193 -5.66 -21.52 -13.26
C ASN A 193 -5.28 -21.32 -11.79
N SER A 194 -4.68 -22.32 -11.12
CA SER A 194 -4.22 -22.20 -9.73
C SER A 194 -3.10 -21.17 -9.59
N THR A 195 -2.09 -21.22 -10.47
CA THR A 195 -0.99 -20.26 -10.54
C THR A 195 -1.50 -18.85 -10.80
N TRP A 196 -2.45 -18.69 -11.73
CA TRP A 196 -3.10 -17.41 -12.01
C TRP A 196 -3.78 -16.83 -10.76
N ARG A 197 -4.58 -17.62 -10.04
CA ARG A 197 -5.29 -17.15 -8.84
C ARG A 197 -4.32 -16.69 -7.75
N ASN A 198 -3.24 -17.43 -7.52
CA ASN A 198 -2.22 -17.05 -6.53
C ASN A 198 -1.50 -15.75 -6.91
N MET A 199 -1.17 -15.60 -8.19
CA MET A 199 -0.54 -14.39 -8.71
C MET A 199 -1.43 -13.16 -8.55
N ILE A 200 -2.67 -13.24 -9.00
CA ILE A 200 -3.64 -12.14 -8.91
C ILE A 200 -3.94 -11.78 -7.46
N ALA A 201 -4.09 -12.76 -6.58
CA ALA A 201 -4.28 -12.51 -5.16
C ALA A 201 -3.09 -11.75 -4.55
N LYS A 202 -1.86 -12.13 -4.90
CA LYS A 202 -0.65 -11.44 -4.42
C LYS A 202 -0.61 -10.00 -4.93
N LEU A 203 -0.76 -9.78 -6.23
CA LEU A 203 -0.72 -8.45 -6.84
C LEU A 203 -1.82 -7.52 -6.32
N LYS A 204 -3.02 -8.07 -6.06
CA LYS A 204 -4.12 -7.33 -5.45
C LYS A 204 -3.79 -6.94 -4.00
N ASN A 205 -3.28 -7.87 -3.21
CA ASN A 205 -2.95 -7.63 -1.79
C ASN A 205 -1.82 -6.61 -1.63
N GLU A 206 -0.87 -6.59 -2.56
CA GLU A 206 0.22 -5.61 -2.61
C GLU A 206 -0.21 -4.27 -3.25
N GLY A 207 -1.47 -4.14 -3.68
CA GLY A 207 -2.03 -2.89 -4.19
C GLY A 207 -1.58 -2.52 -5.60
N PHE A 208 -1.04 -3.46 -6.38
CA PHE A 208 -0.62 -3.21 -7.77
C PHE A 208 -1.81 -3.17 -8.73
N ILE A 209 -2.78 -4.06 -8.54
CA ILE A 209 -3.91 -4.22 -9.45
C ILE A 209 -5.25 -4.10 -8.72
N LYS A 210 -6.27 -3.71 -9.47
CA LYS A 210 -7.67 -3.70 -9.06
C LYS A 210 -8.47 -4.59 -10.00
N ILE A 211 -9.42 -5.34 -9.44
CA ILE A 211 -10.31 -6.22 -10.19
C ILE A 211 -11.71 -5.61 -10.11
N LYS A 212 -12.24 -5.22 -11.27
CA LYS A 212 -13.62 -4.77 -11.43
C LYS A 212 -14.37 -5.87 -12.16
N THR A 213 -15.28 -6.55 -11.48
CA THR A 213 -16.04 -7.71 -11.99
C THR A 213 -15.14 -8.75 -12.66
N THR A 214 -14.94 -8.66 -13.97
CA THR A 214 -14.13 -9.58 -14.81
C THR A 214 -12.90 -8.93 -15.42
N LEU A 215 -12.72 -7.63 -15.24
CA LEU A 215 -11.62 -6.84 -15.79
C LEU A 215 -10.56 -6.54 -14.72
N ILE A 216 -9.31 -6.54 -15.16
CA ILE A 216 -8.13 -6.30 -14.34
C ILE A 216 -7.43 -5.06 -14.89
N GLU A 217 -7.15 -4.10 -14.01
CA GLU A 217 -6.46 -2.85 -14.31
C GLU A 217 -5.40 -2.58 -13.25
N LEU A 218 -4.45 -1.69 -13.55
CA LEU A 218 -3.55 -1.15 -12.52
C LEU A 218 -4.36 -0.34 -11.48
N SER A 219 -3.92 -0.43 -10.23
CA SER A 219 -4.48 0.34 -9.11
C SER A 219 -4.17 1.82 -9.27
N ASP A 220 -5.05 2.70 -8.75
CA ASP A 220 -4.81 4.15 -8.72
C ASP A 220 -3.55 4.51 -7.93
N GLU A 221 -3.14 3.65 -7.00
CA GLU A 221 -1.88 3.81 -6.26
C GLU A 221 -0.62 3.66 -7.13
N MET A 222 -0.74 3.12 -8.34
CA MET A 222 0.34 3.02 -9.33
C MET A 222 0.47 4.29 -10.19
N PHE A 223 -0.47 5.22 -10.04
CA PHE A 223 -0.52 6.50 -10.76
C PHE A 223 -0.57 7.67 -9.77
N PRO A 224 0.51 7.91 -9.01
CA PRO A 224 0.56 8.99 -8.03
C PRO A 224 0.36 10.38 -8.65
N LEU A 225 0.63 10.54 -9.95
CA LEU A 225 0.42 11.80 -10.67
C LEU A 225 -0.96 11.88 -11.35
N GLY A 226 -1.80 10.84 -11.18
CA GLY A 226 -3.06 10.67 -11.89
C GLY A 226 -2.90 9.82 -13.16
N ARG A 227 -4.03 9.35 -13.70
CA ARG A 227 -4.11 8.70 -15.01
C ARG A 227 -4.26 9.82 -16.05
N GLU A 228 -3.35 9.91 -17.02
CA GLU A 228 -3.53 10.78 -18.19
C GLU A 228 -4.53 10.20 -19.18
#